data_AF-I0SDH6-F1
#
_entry.id   AF-I0SDH6-F1
#
_cell.length_a   1.000
_cell.length_b   1.000
_cell.length_c   1.000
_cell.angle_alpha   90.00
_cell.angle_beta   90.00
_cell.angle_gamma   90.00
#
_symmetry.space_group_name_H-M   'P 1'
#
loop_
_entity.id
_entity.type
_entity.pdbx_description
1 polymer ?
#
loop_
_entity_poly.entity_id
_entity_poly.type
_entity_poly.pdbx_seq_one_letter_code
_entity_poly.pdbx_strand_id
1 'polypeptide(L)' 'MKTREIIIFDKAFKLSAVILITEEEQSVKSVSSTLGIHPNSLYRWVQ' A
#
# COMPACT_ATOMS: atom_id res chain seq x y z
N MET A 1 -11.23 -5.67 23.25
CA MET A 1 -10.27 -4.71 22.65
C MET A 1 -9.57 -5.44 21.51
N LYS A 2 -9.76 -5.06 20.24
CA LYS A 2 -9.15 -5.75 19.10
C LYS A 2 -7.69 -5.32 19.01
N THR A 3 -6.76 -6.20 19.36
CA THR A 3 -5.32 -5.94 19.26
C THR A 3 -4.97 -5.59 17.81
N ARG A 4 -4.32 -4.45 17.58
CA ARG A 4 -3.80 -4.12 16.24
C ARG A 4 -2.60 -5.01 15.98
N GLU A 5 -2.74 -5.95 15.06
CA GLU A 5 -1.59 -6.65 14.49
C GLU A 5 -0.80 -5.67 13.61
N ILE A 6 0.49 -5.53 13.88
CA ILE A 6 1.39 -4.72 13.06
C ILE A 6 1.81 -5.59 11.88
N ILE A 7 1.23 -5.35 10.71
CA ILE A 7 1.64 -5.99 9.47
C ILE A 7 2.87 -5.25 8.94
N ILE A 8 4.01 -5.96 8.88
CA ILE A 8 5.25 -5.44 8.30
C ILE A 8 5.36 -5.99 6.88
N PHE A 9 5.35 -5.08 5.90
CA PHE A 9 5.62 -5.40 4.49
C PHE A 9 7.10 -5.19 4.18
N ASP A 10 7.68 -6.10 3.41
CA ASP A 10 9.06 -5.97 2.96
C ASP A 10 9.23 -4.82 1.94
N LYS A 11 10.49 -4.48 1.65
CA LYS A 11 10.84 -3.36 0.77
C LYS A 11 10.39 -3.59 -0.68
N ALA A 12 10.53 -4.81 -1.20
CA ALA A 12 10.21 -5.11 -2.59
C ALA A 12 8.70 -5.01 -2.84
N PHE A 13 7.90 -5.48 -1.88
CA PHE A 13 6.46 -5.34 -1.88
C PHE A 13 6.03 -3.87 -1.89
N LYS A 14 6.60 -3.04 -0.99
CA LYS A 14 6.30 -1.61 -0.93
C LYS A 14 6.67 -0.89 -2.23
N LEU A 15 7.83 -1.21 -2.80
CA LEU A 15 8.30 -0.63 -4.05
C LEU A 15 7.33 -0.94 -5.20
N SER A 16 6.90 -2.20 -5.29
CA SER A 16 5.93 -2.63 -6.32
C SER A 16 4.62 -1.86 -6.20
N ALA A 17 4.11 -1.67 -4.97
CA ALA A 17 2.90 -0.88 -4.74
C ALA A 17 3.05 0.60 -5.12
N VAL A 18 4.24 1.20 -4.89
CA VAL A 18 4.53 2.58 -5.31
C VAL A 18 4.57 2.69 -6.83
N ILE A 19 5.25 1.77 -7.52
CA ILE A 19 5.33 1.73 -9.00
C ILE A 19 3.93 1.69 -9.63
N LEU A 20 3.04 0.84 -9.12
CA LEU A 20 1.64 0.78 -9.59
C LEU A 20 0.94 2.15 -9.49
N ILE A 21 1.21 2.93 -8.44
CA ILE A 21 0.55 4.21 -8.21
C ILE A 21 1.19 5.34 -9.02
N THR A 22 2.52 5.37 -9.11
CA THR A 22 3.25 6.52 -9.67
C THR A 22 3.60 6.36 -11.13
N GLU A 23 3.96 5.15 -11.57
CA GLU A 23 4.41 4.87 -12.93
C GLU A 23 3.27 4.32 -13.80
N GLU A 24 2.41 3.47 -13.24
CA GLU A 24 1.23 2.93 -13.94
C GLU A 24 -0.05 3.77 -13.71
N GLU A 25 0.07 4.89 -13.01
CA GLU A 25 -1.02 5.85 -12.73
C GLU A 25 -2.27 5.22 -12.08
N GLN A 26 -2.13 4.07 -11.41
CA GLN A 26 -3.26 3.45 -10.73
C GLN A 26 -3.64 4.26 -9.48
N SER A 27 -4.95 4.44 -9.27
CA SER A 27 -5.41 5.12 -8.06
C SER A 27 -5.06 4.33 -6.79
N VAL A 28 -4.70 5.05 -5.72
CA VAL A 28 -4.47 4.47 -4.38
C VAL A 28 -5.63 3.58 -3.94
N LYS A 29 -6.88 3.93 -4.28
CA LYS A 29 -8.09 3.16 -3.95
C LYS A 29 -8.15 1.80 -4.68
N SER A 30 -7.73 1.76 -5.95
CA SER A 30 -7.67 0.52 -6.73
C SER A 30 -6.61 -0.42 -6.15
N VAL A 31 -5.40 0.11 -5.94
CA VAL A 31 -4.26 -0.63 -5.40
C VAL A 31 -4.55 -1.12 -3.97
N SER A 32 -5.16 -0.29 -3.12
CA SER A 32 -5.55 -0.69 -1.75
C SER A 32 -6.51 -1.87 -1.75
N SER A 33 -7.49 -1.87 -2.66
CA SER A 33 -8.50 -2.92 -2.76
C SER A 33 -7.89 -4.22 -3.27
N THR A 34 -6.99 -4.12 -4.26
CA THR A 34 -6.30 -5.27 -4.86
C THR A 34 -5.34 -5.93 -3.88
N LEU A 35 -4.57 -5.15 -3.14
CA LEU A 35 -3.57 -5.65 -2.20
C LEU A 35 -4.15 -6.00 -0.81
N GLY A 36 -5.39 -5.62 -0.52
CA GLY A 36 -5.99 -5.80 0.80
C GLY A 36 -5.35 -4.93 1.89
N ILE A 37 -4.80 -3.77 1.50
CA ILE A 37 -4.05 -2.88 2.39
C ILE A 37 -4.85 -1.60 2.62
N HIS A 38 -4.82 -1.07 3.84
CA HIS A 38 -5.46 0.21 4.10
C HIS A 38 -4.80 1.34 3.28
N PRO A 39 -5.56 2.22 2.59
CA PRO A 39 -5.01 3.24 1.70
C PRO A 39 -4.02 4.20 2.40
N ASN A 40 -4.20 4.49 3.69
CA ASN A 40 -3.24 5.28 4.47
C ASN A 40 -1.81 4.69 4.50
N SER A 41 -1.66 3.37 4.40
CA SER A 41 -0.32 2.77 4.29
C SER A 41 0.33 3.14 2.97
N LEU A 42 -0.44 3.11 1.87
CA LEU A 42 0.04 3.48 0.54
C LEU A 42 0.39 4.97 0.44
N TYR A 43 -0.44 5.85 1.00
CA TYR A 43 -0.12 7.29 1.06
C TYR A 43 1.22 7.56 1.77
N ARG A 44 1.56 6.79 2.80
CA ARG A 44 2.84 6.91 3.52
C ARG A 44 4.04 6.34 2.75
N TRP A 45 3.83 5.51 1.74
CA TRP A 45 4.92 4.94 0.93
C TRP A 45 5.22 5.76 -0.31
N VAL A 46 4.21 6.48 -0.83
CA VAL A 46 4.34 7.36 -2.00
C VAL A 46 4.97 8.72 -1.65
N GLN A 47 4.80 9.18 -0.39
CA GLN A 47 5.45 10.40 0.13
C GLN A 47 6.97 10.22 0.25
#